data_AF-A0A9E5K0T8-F1
#
_entry.id   AF-A0A9E5K0T8-F1
#
_cell.length_a   1.000
_cell.length_b   1.000
_cell.length_c   1.000
_cell.angle_alpha   90.00
_cell.angle_beta   90.00
_cell.angle_gamma   90.00
#
_symmetry.space_group_name_H-M   'P 1'
#
loop_
_entity.id
_entity.type
_entity.pdbx_description
1 polymer ?
#
loop_
_entity_poly.entity_id
_entity_poly.type
_entity_poly.pdbx_seq_one_letter_code
_entity_poly.pdbx_strand_id
1 'polypeptide(L)'
;VNPDTGALYTADDFNVVSYEEAGVGMLQDAIWASGERLASDAAYADTAVKFVAASLQGWAYCRDNVESCRDIVLSKGSKLGASHQLWQMNEVNKLIWPAANGVGFIDEAAWNRTAQLSLETKNLEGGTVLTKAPDAEAYTNDIVTQALEILAGLGVDTSGSSYAPIEVTLNEGGN
;
A
#
# COMPACT_ATOMS: atom_id res chain seq x y z
N VAL A 1 12.37 -22.24 13.21
CA VAL A 1 13.72 -22.05 13.79
C VAL A 1 14.77 -22.50 12.77
N ASN A 2 15.94 -21.88 12.77
CA ASN A 2 17.09 -22.27 11.97
C ASN A 2 17.61 -23.63 12.46
N PRO A 3 17.73 -24.66 11.61
CA PRO A 3 18.12 -26.01 12.03
C PRO A 3 19.58 -26.10 12.51
N ASP A 4 20.44 -25.17 12.09
CA ASP A 4 21.86 -25.16 12.44
C ASP A 4 22.13 -24.46 13.77
N THR A 5 21.37 -23.41 14.09
CA THR A 5 21.57 -22.58 15.30
C THR A 5 20.54 -22.79 16.39
N GLY A 6 19.37 -23.35 16.05
CA GLY A 6 18.23 -23.47 16.96
C GLY A 6 17.53 -22.13 17.27
N ALA A 7 18.01 -21.01 16.73
CA ALA A 7 17.42 -19.68 16.92
C ALA A 7 16.31 -19.38 15.87
N LEU A 8 15.56 -18.30 16.07
CA LEU A 8 14.72 -17.77 14.98
C LEU A 8 15.61 -17.18 13.88
N TYR A 9 15.12 -17.23 12.63
CA TYR A 9 15.78 -16.53 11.54
C TYR A 9 15.69 -15.01 11.76
N THR A 10 16.75 -14.33 11.37
CA THR A 10 16.93 -12.88 11.37
C THR A 10 17.00 -12.37 9.94
N ALA A 11 16.90 -11.05 9.73
CA ALA A 11 17.01 -10.47 8.40
C ALA A 11 18.36 -10.81 7.72
N ASP A 12 19.43 -10.91 8.50
CA ASP A 12 20.79 -11.23 8.02
C ASP A 12 20.92 -12.68 7.50
N ASP A 13 19.95 -13.55 7.80
CA ASP A 13 19.91 -14.91 7.28
C ASP A 13 19.32 -14.98 5.85
N PHE A 14 18.80 -13.87 5.32
CA PHE A 14 18.12 -13.83 4.03
C PHE A 14 18.85 -12.97 3.00
N ASN A 15 18.76 -13.39 1.72
CA ASN A 15 19.12 -12.53 0.60
C ASN A 15 17.91 -11.66 0.24
N VAL A 16 18.09 -10.35 0.21
CA VAL A 16 17.06 -9.40 -0.20
C VAL A 16 17.24 -9.06 -1.67
N VAL A 17 16.17 -9.23 -2.45
CA VAL A 17 16.11 -8.78 -3.85
C VAL A 17 15.09 -7.66 -3.94
N SER A 18 15.58 -6.43 -4.16
CA SER A 18 14.72 -5.27 -4.33
C SER A 18 14.24 -5.17 -5.78
N TYR A 19 12.92 -5.28 -5.98
CA TYR A 19 12.32 -5.11 -7.31
C TYR A 19 12.44 -3.67 -7.79
N GLU A 20 12.42 -2.70 -6.87
CA GLU A 20 12.66 -1.29 -7.19
C GLU A 20 14.09 -1.08 -7.71
N GLU A 21 15.11 -1.63 -7.05
CA GLU A 21 16.51 -1.52 -7.51
C GLU A 21 16.74 -2.27 -8.82
N ALA A 22 16.05 -3.39 -9.02
CA ALA A 22 16.08 -4.14 -10.27
C ALA A 22 15.27 -3.48 -11.40
N GLY A 23 14.56 -2.38 -11.13
CA GLY A 23 13.74 -1.66 -12.12
C GLY A 23 12.48 -2.40 -12.55
N VAL A 24 12.07 -3.44 -11.81
CA VAL A 24 10.89 -4.27 -12.08
C VAL A 24 9.78 -4.13 -11.03
N GLY A 25 9.91 -3.15 -10.15
CA GLY A 25 8.86 -2.79 -9.19
C GLY A 25 7.59 -2.31 -9.89
N MET A 26 6.43 -2.78 -9.42
CA MET A 26 5.12 -2.47 -10.01
C MET A 26 4.16 -2.01 -8.92
N LEU A 27 3.26 -1.09 -9.27
CA LEU A 27 2.10 -0.76 -8.44
C LEU A 27 1.24 -2.01 -8.24
N GLN A 28 0.76 -2.18 -7.01
CA GLN A 28 -0.02 -3.35 -6.60
C GLN A 28 -1.45 -2.93 -6.23
N ASP A 29 -1.93 -3.33 -5.05
CA ASP A 29 -3.29 -3.13 -4.59
C ASP A 29 -3.81 -1.70 -4.82
N ALA A 30 -4.97 -1.61 -5.47
CA ALA A 30 -5.62 -0.36 -5.84
C ALA A 30 -7.13 -0.43 -5.55
N ILE A 31 -7.74 0.73 -5.34
CA ILE A 31 -9.19 0.88 -5.25
C ILE A 31 -9.72 1.07 -6.67
N TRP A 32 -10.63 0.19 -7.09
CA TRP A 32 -11.27 0.24 -8.41
C TRP A 32 -12.70 0.74 -8.31
N ALA A 33 -13.10 1.58 -9.27
CA ALA A 33 -14.44 2.13 -9.38
C ALA A 33 -14.92 2.10 -10.84
N SER A 34 -16.24 2.18 -11.05
CA SER A 34 -16.81 2.27 -12.40
C SER A 34 -16.53 3.65 -12.99
N GLY A 35 -15.72 3.72 -14.05
CA GLY A 35 -15.42 4.97 -14.76
C GLY A 35 -16.66 5.66 -15.32
N GLU A 36 -17.61 4.90 -15.87
CA GLU A 36 -18.90 5.43 -16.36
C GLU A 36 -19.67 6.14 -15.25
N ARG A 37 -19.76 5.53 -14.06
CA ARG A 37 -20.46 6.14 -12.92
C ARG A 37 -19.71 7.35 -12.37
N LEU A 38 -18.37 7.30 -12.31
CA LEU A 38 -17.58 8.48 -11.92
C LEU A 38 -17.84 9.67 -12.85
N ALA A 39 -18.01 9.42 -14.16
CA ALA A 39 -18.26 10.46 -15.15
C ALA A 39 -19.71 10.97 -15.19
N SER A 40 -20.70 10.12 -14.87
CA SER A 40 -22.12 10.43 -15.09
C SER A 40 -22.96 10.62 -13.83
N ASP A 41 -22.50 10.16 -12.67
CA ASP A 41 -23.23 10.20 -11.39
C ASP A 41 -22.43 11.00 -10.35
N ALA A 42 -22.80 12.28 -10.20
CA ALA A 42 -22.12 13.19 -9.29
C ALA A 42 -22.19 12.73 -7.82
N ALA A 43 -23.26 12.04 -7.41
CA ALA A 43 -23.36 11.52 -6.04
C ALA A 43 -22.45 10.31 -5.83
N TYR A 44 -22.25 9.48 -6.86
CA TYR A 44 -21.27 8.40 -6.82
C TYR A 44 -19.84 8.94 -6.78
N ALA A 45 -19.51 9.96 -7.57
CA ALA A 45 -18.20 10.61 -7.53
C ALA A 45 -17.90 11.21 -6.15
N ASP A 46 -18.85 11.94 -5.57
CA ASP A 46 -18.73 12.48 -4.20
C ASP A 46 -18.55 11.36 -3.15
N THR A 47 -19.27 10.26 -3.29
CA THR A 47 -19.10 9.08 -2.42
C THR A 47 -17.71 8.46 -2.57
N ALA A 48 -17.19 8.36 -3.79
CA ALA A 48 -15.85 7.83 -4.04
C ALA A 48 -14.76 8.68 -3.39
N VAL A 49 -14.86 10.01 -3.49
CA VAL A 49 -13.95 10.95 -2.80
C VAL A 49 -13.99 10.75 -1.28
N LYS A 50 -15.18 10.67 -0.68
CA LYS A 50 -15.34 10.45 0.76
C LYS A 50 -14.82 9.09 1.21
N PHE A 51 -15.03 8.05 0.40
CA PHE A 51 -14.51 6.72 0.64
C PHE A 51 -12.98 6.72 0.66
N VAL A 52 -12.35 7.30 -0.36
CA VAL A 52 -10.89 7.43 -0.43
C VAL A 52 -10.37 8.26 0.75
N ALA A 53 -10.99 9.40 1.07
CA ALA A 53 -10.61 10.20 2.24
C ALA A 53 -10.66 9.38 3.55
N ALA A 54 -11.73 8.62 3.78
CA ALA A 54 -11.85 7.76 4.95
C ALA A 54 -10.80 6.64 4.98
N SER A 55 -10.49 6.02 3.83
CA SER A 55 -9.42 5.02 3.73
C SER A 55 -8.06 5.61 4.06
N LEU A 56 -7.72 6.77 3.50
CA LEU A 56 -6.45 7.46 3.75
C LEU A 56 -6.33 7.97 5.19
N GLN A 57 -7.45 8.40 5.79
CA GLN A 57 -7.50 8.70 7.23
C GLN A 57 -7.19 7.47 8.08
N GLY A 58 -7.69 6.29 7.70
CA GLY A 58 -7.37 5.02 8.33
C GLY A 58 -5.87 4.69 8.25
N TRP A 59 -5.25 4.92 7.09
CA TRP A 59 -3.79 4.76 6.93
C TRP A 59 -2.99 5.68 7.84
N ALA A 60 -3.36 6.97 7.91
CA ALA A 60 -2.73 7.91 8.84
C ALA A 60 -2.94 7.49 10.31
N TYR A 61 -4.14 7.03 10.66
CA TYR A 61 -4.40 6.49 12.00
C TYR A 61 -3.51 5.28 12.32
N CYS A 62 -3.34 4.34 11.39
CA CYS A 62 -2.50 3.16 11.60
C CYS A 62 -1.01 3.45 11.64
N ARG A 63 -0.55 4.52 10.98
CA ARG A 63 0.80 5.04 11.16
C ARG A 63 1.04 5.44 12.62
N ASP A 64 0.10 6.22 13.17
CA ASP A 64 0.27 6.85 14.49
C ASP A 64 -0.14 5.92 15.64
N ASN A 65 -0.91 4.86 15.36
CA ASN A 65 -1.51 3.95 16.34
C ASN A 65 -1.30 2.48 15.95
N VAL A 66 -0.05 2.10 15.66
CA VAL A 66 0.31 0.78 15.10
C VAL A 66 -0.26 -0.40 15.90
N GLU A 67 -0.19 -0.36 17.24
CA GLU A 67 -0.75 -1.40 18.10
C GLU A 67 -2.28 -1.48 18.04
N SER A 68 -2.95 -0.33 18.00
CA SER A 68 -4.41 -0.28 17.83
C SER A 68 -4.82 -0.86 16.48
N CYS A 69 -4.07 -0.59 15.42
CA CYS A 69 -4.35 -1.18 14.10
C CYS A 69 -4.12 -2.68 14.05
N ARG A 70 -3.06 -3.20 14.69
CA ARG A 70 -2.90 -4.63 14.93
C ARG A 70 -4.16 -5.21 15.60
N ASP A 71 -4.63 -4.60 16.68
CA ASP A 71 -5.77 -5.11 17.46
C ASP A 71 -7.07 -5.10 16.65
N ILE A 72 -7.28 -4.08 15.82
CA ILE A 72 -8.40 -4.03 14.87
C ILE A 72 -8.36 -5.25 13.95
N VAL A 73 -7.21 -5.56 13.34
CA VAL A 73 -7.05 -6.71 12.43
C VAL A 73 -7.24 -8.03 13.16
N LEU A 74 -6.64 -8.22 14.33
CA LEU A 74 -6.81 -9.41 15.15
C LEU A 74 -8.28 -9.65 15.52
N SER A 75 -9.02 -8.59 15.87
CA SER A 75 -10.44 -8.68 16.21
C SER A 75 -11.32 -9.20 15.06
N LYS A 76 -10.84 -9.11 13.81
CA LYS A 76 -11.53 -9.62 12.61
C LYS A 76 -11.16 -11.07 12.27
N GLY A 77 -10.39 -11.74 13.12
CA GLY A 77 -10.06 -13.16 12.98
C GLY A 77 -8.85 -13.41 12.08
N SER A 78 -7.78 -12.63 12.27
CA SER A 78 -6.52 -12.87 11.57
C SER A 78 -5.98 -14.27 11.86
N LYS A 79 -5.41 -14.92 10.83
CA LYS A 79 -4.70 -16.19 10.96
C LYS A 79 -3.25 -16.02 11.45
N LEU A 80 -2.75 -14.78 11.45
CA LEU A 80 -1.41 -14.45 11.91
C LEU A 80 -1.49 -14.00 13.36
N GLY A 81 -0.49 -14.36 14.17
CA GLY A 81 -0.43 -13.98 15.58
C GLY A 81 -0.16 -12.47 15.80
N ALA A 82 -0.23 -12.02 17.05
CA ALA A 82 -0.21 -10.60 17.37
C ALA A 82 1.15 -9.96 17.09
N SER A 83 2.26 -10.62 17.45
CA SER A 83 3.59 -10.08 17.15
C SER A 83 3.83 -9.95 15.65
N HIS A 84 3.36 -10.91 14.85
CA HIS A 84 3.50 -10.86 13.39
C HIS A 84 2.65 -9.74 12.79
N GLN A 85 1.40 -9.59 13.23
CA GLN A 85 0.53 -8.50 12.76
C GLN A 85 1.11 -7.12 13.12
N LEU A 86 1.70 -6.98 14.31
CA LEU A 86 2.38 -5.74 14.70
C LEU A 86 3.57 -5.44 13.80
N TRP A 87 4.42 -6.45 13.58
CA TRP A 87 5.60 -6.34 12.73
C TRP A 87 5.20 -5.97 11.30
N GLN A 88 4.21 -6.67 10.73
CA GLN A 88 3.70 -6.39 9.40
C GLN A 88 3.20 -4.95 9.27
N MET A 89 2.43 -4.45 10.24
CA MET A 89 1.94 -3.06 10.20
C MET A 89 3.10 -2.06 10.24
N ASN A 90 4.13 -2.33 11.05
CA ASN A 90 5.33 -1.50 11.14
C ASN A 90 6.14 -1.50 9.82
N GLU A 91 6.34 -2.66 9.19
CA GLU A 91 7.05 -2.75 7.91
C GLU A 91 6.27 -2.09 6.77
N VAL A 92 4.95 -2.27 6.71
CA VAL A 92 4.11 -1.60 5.71
C VAL A 92 4.19 -0.07 5.86
N ASN A 93 4.18 0.45 7.09
CA ASN A 93 4.32 1.89 7.32
C ASN A 93 5.66 2.43 6.76
N LYS A 94 6.76 1.67 6.79
CA LYS A 94 8.04 2.09 6.17
C LYS A 94 7.97 2.20 4.65
N LEU A 95 7.08 1.45 4.01
CA LEU A 95 6.88 1.49 2.55
C LEU A 95 5.98 2.66 2.12
N ILE A 96 5.12 3.15 3.02
CA ILE A 96 4.17 4.22 2.75
C ILE A 96 4.72 5.59 3.15
N TRP A 97 5.44 5.68 4.27
CA TRP A 97 5.84 6.96 4.88
C TRP A 97 7.35 7.19 4.81
N PRO A 98 7.81 8.42 4.51
CA PRO A 98 7.00 9.61 4.20
C PRO A 98 6.38 9.56 2.80
N ALA A 99 5.14 10.02 2.68
CA ALA A 99 4.40 10.12 1.43
C ALA A 99 4.51 11.54 0.87
N ALA A 100 5.58 11.83 0.11
CA ALA A 100 5.90 13.20 -0.33
C ALA A 100 4.78 13.86 -1.17
N ASN A 101 4.05 13.07 -1.97
CA ASN A 101 2.94 13.54 -2.79
C ASN A 101 1.57 13.41 -2.08
N GLY A 102 1.58 13.05 -0.79
CA GLY A 102 0.38 12.64 -0.04
C GLY A 102 0.09 11.14 -0.18
N VAL A 103 -0.38 10.53 0.91
CA VAL A 103 -0.73 9.10 0.93
C VAL A 103 -1.80 8.77 -0.12
N GLY A 104 -1.61 7.66 -0.83
CA GLY A 104 -2.53 7.17 -1.86
C GLY A 104 -2.39 7.85 -3.23
N PHE A 105 -1.53 8.85 -3.39
CA PHE A 105 -1.26 9.47 -4.68
C PHE A 105 -0.52 8.49 -5.59
N ILE A 106 -0.99 8.32 -6.82
CA ILE A 106 -0.35 7.45 -7.81
C ILE A 106 0.81 8.21 -8.45
N ASP A 107 2.04 7.71 -8.24
CA ASP A 107 3.22 8.23 -8.91
C ASP A 107 3.22 7.86 -10.40
N GLU A 108 3.38 8.86 -11.26
CA GLU A 108 3.29 8.68 -12.72
C GLU A 108 4.42 7.79 -13.25
N ALA A 109 5.63 7.88 -12.69
CA ALA A 109 6.75 7.05 -13.13
C ALA A 109 6.53 5.58 -12.73
N ALA A 110 6.00 5.32 -11.54
CA ALA A 110 5.61 3.99 -11.09
C ALA A 110 4.46 3.42 -11.95
N TRP A 111 3.45 4.23 -12.30
CA TRP A 111 2.37 3.84 -13.22
C TRP A 111 2.91 3.47 -14.59
N ASN A 112 3.73 4.34 -15.19
CA ASN A 112 4.30 4.12 -16.52
C ASN A 112 5.17 2.85 -16.56
N ARG A 113 6.00 2.63 -15.54
CA ARG A 113 6.79 1.41 -15.39
C ARG A 113 5.90 0.17 -15.27
N THR A 114 4.84 0.25 -14.47
CA THR A 114 3.87 -0.85 -14.30
C THR A 114 3.21 -1.22 -15.63
N ALA A 115 2.75 -0.21 -16.38
CA ALA A 115 2.15 -0.41 -17.69
C ALA A 115 3.15 -1.01 -18.69
N GLN A 116 4.37 -0.49 -18.74
CA GLN A 116 5.44 -0.98 -19.61
C GLN A 116 5.79 -2.45 -19.31
N LEU A 117 6.06 -2.78 -18.05
CA LEU A 117 6.39 -4.15 -17.64
C LEU A 117 5.24 -5.10 -17.98
N SER A 118 3.99 -4.68 -17.81
CA SER A 118 2.82 -5.47 -18.14
C SER A 118 2.69 -5.74 -19.65
N LEU A 119 3.17 -4.83 -20.50
CA LEU A 119 3.18 -4.95 -21.96
C LEU A 119 4.35 -5.78 -22.49
N GLU A 120 5.49 -5.75 -21.83
CA GLU A 120 6.74 -6.30 -22.37
C GLU A 120 7.15 -7.62 -21.74
N THR A 121 6.78 -7.88 -20.49
CA THR A 121 7.20 -9.08 -19.75
C THR A 121 6.44 -10.30 -20.26
N LYS A 122 7.20 -11.24 -20.84
CA LYS A 122 6.67 -12.49 -21.37
C LYS A 122 6.61 -13.57 -20.29
N ASN A 123 5.48 -14.24 -20.19
CA ASN A 123 5.36 -15.50 -19.45
C ASN A 123 6.09 -16.63 -20.21
N LEU A 124 6.08 -17.84 -19.64
CA LEU A 124 6.73 -19.02 -20.22
C LEU A 124 6.18 -19.42 -21.60
N GLU A 125 4.97 -18.98 -21.94
CA GLU A 125 4.27 -19.25 -23.20
C GLU A 125 4.46 -18.10 -24.22
N GLY A 126 5.23 -17.07 -23.87
CA GLY A 126 5.52 -15.92 -24.72
C GLY A 126 4.44 -14.83 -24.72
N GLY A 127 3.38 -14.98 -23.92
CA GLY A 127 2.32 -13.98 -23.75
C GLY A 127 2.66 -12.92 -22.71
N THR A 128 2.06 -11.74 -22.82
CA THR A 128 2.23 -10.60 -21.91
C THR A 128 0.95 -10.37 -21.10
N VAL A 129 1.03 -9.62 -20.00
CA VAL A 129 -0.14 -9.30 -19.16
C VAL A 129 -1.12 -8.41 -19.92
N LEU A 130 -0.60 -7.39 -20.61
CA LEU A 130 -1.35 -6.49 -21.47
C LEU A 130 -1.00 -6.71 -22.93
N THR A 131 -2.00 -6.64 -23.80
CA THR A 131 -1.85 -6.69 -25.26
C THR A 131 -1.99 -5.31 -25.92
N LYS A 132 -2.50 -4.32 -25.17
CA LYS A 132 -2.57 -2.91 -25.55
C LYS A 132 -2.24 -2.03 -24.34
N ALA A 133 -1.76 -0.82 -24.59
CA ALA A 133 -1.55 0.15 -23.53
C ALA A 133 -2.86 0.42 -22.76
N PRO A 134 -2.80 0.68 -21.44
CA PRO A 134 -3.96 1.16 -20.69
C PRO A 134 -4.50 2.44 -21.32
N ASP A 135 -5.82 2.59 -21.28
CA ASP A 135 -6.47 3.84 -21.69
C ASP A 135 -6.11 4.95 -20.68
N ALA A 136 -6.14 6.23 -21.09
CA ALA A 136 -5.66 7.34 -20.24
C ALA A 136 -6.46 7.45 -18.93
N GLU A 137 -7.72 7.03 -18.96
CA GLU A 137 -8.65 7.01 -17.83
C GLU A 137 -8.49 5.76 -16.93
N ALA A 138 -7.51 4.90 -17.18
CA ALA A 138 -7.28 3.68 -16.40
C ALA A 138 -6.84 3.97 -14.94
N TYR A 139 -6.36 5.18 -14.67
CA TYR A 139 -6.16 5.70 -13.31
C TYR A 139 -6.52 7.18 -13.24
N THR A 140 -6.75 7.70 -12.04
CA THR A 140 -6.91 9.14 -11.80
C THR A 140 -6.39 9.50 -10.42
N ASN A 141 -5.74 10.66 -10.33
CA ASN A 141 -5.38 11.29 -9.05
C ASN A 141 -6.39 12.36 -8.62
N ASP A 142 -7.45 12.64 -9.39
CA ASP A 142 -8.42 13.70 -9.07
C ASP A 142 -9.20 13.38 -7.79
N ILE A 143 -9.56 12.10 -7.61
CA ILE A 143 -10.26 11.62 -6.41
C ILE A 143 -9.34 11.70 -5.20
N VAL A 144 -8.08 11.27 -5.36
CA VAL A 144 -7.08 11.31 -4.28
C VAL A 144 -6.79 12.76 -3.89
N THR A 145 -6.63 13.66 -4.86
CA THR A 145 -6.38 15.09 -4.61
C THR A 145 -7.51 15.71 -3.78
N GLN A 146 -8.77 15.51 -4.18
CA GLN A 146 -9.92 15.99 -3.41
C GLN A 146 -10.02 15.35 -2.02
N ALA A 147 -9.69 14.06 -1.90
CA ALA A 147 -9.65 13.37 -0.61
C ALA A 147 -8.58 13.98 0.31
N LEU A 148 -7.38 14.28 -0.20
CA LEU A 148 -6.30 14.93 0.54
C LEU A 148 -6.69 16.35 0.98
N GLU A 149 -7.43 17.10 0.17
CA GLU A 149 -7.98 18.42 0.54
C GLU A 149 -8.95 18.33 1.72
N ILE A 150 -9.87 17.35 1.71
CA ILE A 150 -10.78 17.08 2.84
C ILE A 150 -9.96 16.80 4.11
N LEU A 151 -8.95 15.94 4.01
CA LEU A 151 -8.12 15.54 5.15
C LEU A 151 -7.27 16.68 5.69
N ALA A 152 -6.75 17.55 4.82
CA ALA A 152 -6.06 18.76 5.21
C ALA A 152 -7.00 19.69 6.01
N GLY A 153 -8.25 19.84 5.57
CA GLY A 153 -9.28 20.59 6.30
C GLY A 153 -9.64 20.01 7.67
N LEU A 154 -9.43 18.69 7.85
CA LEU A 154 -9.60 17.99 9.12
C LEU A 154 -8.34 17.96 9.99
N GLY A 155 -7.21 18.50 9.51
CA GLY A 155 -5.93 18.50 10.23
C GLY A 155 -5.25 17.12 10.30
N VAL A 156 -5.58 16.20 9.39
CA VAL A 156 -4.94 14.88 9.31
C VAL A 156 -3.60 15.01 8.60
N ASP A 157 -2.51 14.51 9.19
CA ASP A 157 -1.20 14.45 8.52
C ASP A 157 -1.20 13.33 7.47
N THR A 158 -1.29 13.72 6.20
CA THR A 158 -1.26 12.84 5.03
C THR A 158 0.12 12.70 4.41
N SER A 159 1.14 13.37 4.96
CA SER A 159 2.54 13.29 4.52
C SER A 159 3.36 12.31 5.35
N GLY A 160 3.09 12.23 6.66
CA GLY A 160 3.88 11.41 7.58
C GLY A 160 5.35 11.81 7.60
N SER A 161 5.68 13.08 7.38
CA SER A 161 7.08 13.54 7.27
C SER A 161 7.92 13.30 8.53
N SER A 162 7.27 13.21 9.70
CA SER A 162 7.89 12.88 10.98
C SER A 162 7.77 11.40 11.35
N TYR A 163 7.34 10.53 10.43
CA TYR A 163 7.19 9.10 10.70
C TYR A 163 8.52 8.49 11.14
N ALA A 164 8.46 7.65 12.18
CA ALA A 164 9.52 6.76 12.56
C ALA A 164 8.90 5.38 12.90
N PRO A 165 9.52 4.28 12.47
CA PRO A 165 9.07 2.95 12.85
C PRO A 165 9.30 2.72 14.35
N ILE A 166 8.55 1.78 14.92
CA ILE A 166 8.78 1.27 16.27
C ILE A 166 9.67 0.02 16.23
N GLU A 167 10.32 -0.30 17.35
CA GLU A 167 10.89 -1.63 17.53
C GLU A 167 9.77 -2.64 17.81
N VAL A 168 9.80 -3.77 17.10
CA VAL A 168 8.84 -4.86 17.27
C VAL A 168 9.59 -6.14 17.58
N THR A 169 9.26 -6.78 18.70
CA THR A 169 9.74 -8.13 19.00
C THR A 169 8.83 -9.15 18.31
N LEU A 170 9.41 -9.93 17.39
CA LEU A 170 8.73 -11.07 16.78
C LEU A 170 8.88 -12.32 17.67
N ASN A 171 7.75 -12.90 18.06
CA ASN A 171 7.71 -14.13 18.84
C ASN A 171 7.67 -15.36 17.92
N GLU A 172 8.04 -16.52 18.46
CA GLU A 172 7.93 -17.79 17.75
C GLU A 172 6.48 -18.07 17.32
N GLY A 173 6.29 -18.47 16.05
CA GLY A 173 4.97 -18.65 15.46
C GLY A 173 4.19 -17.34 15.22
N GLY A 174 4.79 -16.19 15.54
CA GLY A 174 4.21 -14.86 15.33
C GLY A 174 3.18 -14.42 16.38
N ASN A 175 3.04 -15.16 17.49
CA ASN A 175 2.01 -14.93 18.51
C ASN A 175 2.24 -13.68 19.35
#